data_AF-A0A5M3WM17-F1
#
_entry.id   AF-A0A5M3WM17-F1
#
_cell.length_a   1.000
_cell.length_b   1.000
_cell.length_c   1.000
_cell.angle_alpha   90.00
_cell.angle_beta   90.00
_cell.angle_gamma   90.00
#
_symmetry.space_group_name_H-M   'P 1'
#
loop_
_entity.id
_entity.type
_entity.pdbx_description
1 polymer ?
#
loop_
_entity_poly.entity_id
_entity_poly.type
_entity_poly.pdbx_seq_one_letter_code
_entity_poly.pdbx_strand_id
1 'polypeptide(L)' 'MAGFAQYRLRPGKIVFLHTEIDSAFEGKGLGSQLARAALNGARDRALSVVPLCPFIASYIKRHPEYADLVPDNYQDEIA' A
#
# COMPACT_ATOMS: atom_id res chain seq x y z
N MET A 1 5.69 -12.76 14.18
CA MET A 1 5.45 -11.57 13.33
C MET A 1 4.01 -11.69 12.85
N ALA A 2 3.18 -10.65 12.98
CA ALA A 2 1.74 -10.76 12.71
C ALA A 2 1.35 -10.53 11.24
N GLY A 3 2.25 -9.95 10.43
CA GLY A 3 2.02 -9.68 9.02
C GLY A 3 3.08 -8.72 8.44
N PHE A 4 3.03 -8.49 7.12
CA PHE A 4 3.91 -7.58 6.40
C PHE A 4 3.32 -7.03 5.11
N ALA A 5 3.87 -5.89 4.68
CA ALA A 5 3.63 -5.31 3.37
C ALA A 5 4.96 -5.33 2.59
N GLN A 6 5.02 -6.12 1.52
CA GLN A 6 6.16 -6.17 0.63
C GLN A 6 6.07 -5.03 -0.38
N TYR A 7 7.17 -4.29 -0.54
CA TYR A 7 7.27 -3.21 -1.51
C TYR A 7 8.63 -3.15 -2.19
N ARG A 8 8.70 -2.41 -3.29
CA ARG A 8 9.94 -2.00 -3.95
C ARG A 8 10.01 -0.49 -4.03
N LEU A 9 11.20 0.05 -3.79
CA LEU A 9 11.48 1.46 -4.04
C LEU A 9 11.97 1.66 -5.47
N ARG A 10 11.57 2.79 -6.03
CA ARG A 10 12.03 3.34 -7.30
C ARG A 10 12.22 4.85 -7.10
N PRO A 11 12.95 5.54 -8.00
CA PRO A 11 13.07 6.99 -7.92
C PRO A 11 11.69 7.65 -7.82
N GLY A 12 11.44 8.38 -6.73
CA GLY A 12 10.19 9.11 -6.48
C GLY A 12 8.95 8.27 -6.14
N LYS A 13 9.05 6.93 -6.06
CA LYS A 13 7.86 6.08 -5.87
C LYS A 13 8.11 4.81 -5.05
N ILE A 14 7.02 4.29 -4.50
CA ILE A 14 6.95 3.02 -3.78
C ILE A 14 5.90 2.11 -4.43
N VAL A 15 6.32 0.90 -4.78
CA VAL A 15 5.49 -0.09 -5.44
C VAL A 15 5.11 -1.15 -4.43
N PHE A 16 3.84 -1.22 -4.01
CA PHE A 16 3.34 -2.25 -3.11
C PHE A 16 3.01 -3.51 -3.88
N LEU A 17 3.63 -4.63 -3.53
CA LEU A 17 3.54 -5.88 -4.27
C LEU A 17 2.59 -6.88 -3.61
N HIS A 18 2.69 -7.02 -2.29
CA HIS A 18 1.92 -8.00 -1.55
C HIS A 18 1.72 -7.55 -0.11
N THR A 19 0.61 -7.92 0.50
CA THR A 19 0.33 -7.71 1.92
C THR A 19 -0.23 -8.99 2.48
N GLU A 20 0.33 -9.46 3.59
CA GLU A 20 -0.06 -10.71 4.23
C GLU A 20 -0.21 -10.46 5.74
N ILE A 21 -1.27 -11.02 6.32
CA ILE A 21 -1.47 -11.12 7.77
C ILE A 21 -1.50 -12.61 8.09
N ASP A 22 -0.76 -13.01 9.12
CA ASP A 22 -0.79 -14.39 9.59
C ASP A 22 -2.21 -14.75 10.02
N SER A 23 -2.70 -15.90 9.59
CA SER A 23 -4.09 -16.34 9.81
C SER A 23 -4.48 -16.40 11.29
N ALA A 24 -3.52 -16.64 12.19
CA ALA A 24 -3.76 -16.60 13.64
C ALA A 24 -4.12 -15.19 14.17
N PHE A 25 -3.92 -14.16 13.35
CA PHE A 25 -4.17 -12.76 13.66
C PHE A 25 -5.20 -12.09 12.74
N GLU A 26 -5.83 -12.85 11.84
CA GLU A 26 -6.95 -12.36 11.03
C GLU A 26 -8.14 -11.90 11.88
N GLY A 27 -8.99 -11.05 11.29
CA GLY A 27 -10.18 -10.49 11.96
C GLY A 27 -9.88 -9.41 13.00
N LYS A 28 -8.61 -9.11 13.30
CA LYS A 28 -8.20 -8.11 14.32
C LYS A 28 -7.93 -6.72 13.77
N GLY A 29 -8.21 -6.47 12.49
CA GLY A 29 -7.98 -5.17 11.84
C GLY A 29 -6.51 -4.84 11.54
N LEU A 30 -5.58 -5.78 11.71
CA LEU A 30 -4.15 -5.54 11.52
C LEU A 30 -3.77 -5.22 10.08
N GLY A 31 -4.46 -5.79 9.09
CA GLY A 31 -4.25 -5.44 7.68
C GLY A 31 -4.49 -3.96 7.42
N SER A 32 -5.58 -3.40 7.97
CA SER A 32 -5.89 -1.98 7.84
C SER A 32 -4.86 -1.10 8.55
N GLN A 33 -4.39 -1.49 9.74
CA GLN A 33 -3.34 -0.75 10.45
C GLN A 33 -2.02 -0.75 9.66
N LEU A 34 -1.65 -1.91 9.10
CA LEU A 34 -0.45 -2.06 8.29
C LEU A 34 -0.52 -1.23 7.01
N ALA A 35 -1.64 -1.27 6.27
CA ALA A 35 -1.84 -0.45 5.08
C ALA A 35 -1.76 1.05 5.40
N ARG A 36 -2.43 1.48 6.48
CA ARG A 36 -2.38 2.88 6.94
C ARG A 36 -0.96 3.32 7.23
N ALA A 37 -0.21 2.54 8.00
CA ALA A 37 1.17 2.85 8.36
C ALA A 37 2.06 2.91 7.11
N ALA A 38 1.90 1.97 6.18
CA ALA A 38 2.69 1.92 4.96
C ALA A 38 2.42 3.12 4.03
N LEU A 39 1.15 3.51 3.87
CA LEU A 39 0.75 4.66 3.04
C LEU A 39 1.14 6.00 3.68
N ASN A 40 1.01 6.14 5.00
CA ASN A 40 1.54 7.29 5.71
C ASN A 40 3.06 7.41 5.52
N GLY A 41 3.80 6.31 5.64
CA GLY A 41 5.23 6.30 5.39
C GLY A 41 5.60 6.67 3.95
N ALA A 42 4.76 6.36 2.96
CA ALA A 42 4.94 6.84 1.59
C ALA A 42 4.75 8.36 1.49
N ARG A 43 3.70 8.88 2.11
CA ARG A 43 3.41 10.33 2.16
C ARG A 43 4.50 11.12 2.86
N ASP A 44 4.95 10.68 4.03
CA ASP A 44 5.99 11.36 4.81
C ASP A 44 7.32 11.45 4.06
N ARG A 45 7.54 10.52 3.12
CA ARG A 45 8.71 10.47 2.24
C ARG A 45 8.48 11.15 0.89
N ALA A 46 7.33 11.77 0.69
CA ALA A 46 6.90 12.39 -0.57
C ALA A 46 7.04 11.43 -1.78
N LEU A 47 6.64 10.16 -1.61
CA LEU A 47 6.68 9.15 -2.66
C LEU A 47 5.28 8.92 -3.23
N SER A 48 5.21 8.81 -4.56
CA SER A 48 4.01 8.30 -5.22
C SER A 48 3.84 6.81 -4.96
N VAL A 49 2.60 6.35 -4.85
CA VAL A 49 2.22 4.98 -4.55
C VAL A 49 1.76 4.27 -5.82
N VAL A 50 2.38 3.12 -6.12
CA VAL A 50 1.94 2.19 -7.17
C VAL A 50 1.34 0.95 -6.50
N PRO A 51 0.00 0.82 -6.42
CA PRO A 51 -0.66 -0.20 -5.61
C PRO A 51 -0.91 -1.51 -6.38
N LEU A 52 0.15 -2.26 -6.73
CA LEU A 52 -0.01 -3.56 -7.41
C LEU A 52 -0.65 -4.62 -6.52
N CYS A 53 -0.43 -4.53 -5.22
CA CYS A 53 -1.09 -5.36 -4.23
C CYS A 53 -2.60 -5.08 -4.23
N PRO A 54 -3.46 -6.08 -4.53
CA PRO A 54 -4.91 -5.88 -4.54
C PRO A 54 -5.48 -5.42 -3.19
N PHE A 55 -4.86 -5.85 -2.09
CA PHE A 55 -5.23 -5.42 -0.75
C PHE A 55 -5.02 -3.91 -0.55
N ILE A 56 -3.84 -3.39 -0.90
CA ILE A 56 -3.53 -1.96 -0.80
C ILE A 56 -4.41 -1.15 -1.75
N ALA A 57 -4.61 -1.62 -2.99
CA ALA A 57 -5.51 -0.96 -3.94
C ALA A 57 -6.94 -0.88 -3.40
N SER A 58 -7.45 -1.97 -2.81
CA SER A 58 -8.78 -1.99 -2.19
C SER A 58 -8.86 -1.07 -0.95
N TYR A 59 -7.80 -1.04 -0.15
CA TYR A 59 -7.70 -0.15 1.00
C TYR A 59 -7.80 1.32 0.58
N ILE A 60 -7.01 1.76 -0.41
CA ILE A 60 -7.05 3.15 -0.92
C ILE A 60 -8.44 3.50 -1.46
N LYS A 61 -9.12 2.57 -2.17
CA LYS A 61 -10.49 2.79 -2.64
C LYS A 61 -11.50 3.05 -1.50
N ARG A 62 -11.28 2.46 -0.33
CA ARG A 62 -12.12 2.67 0.87
C ARG A 62 -11.68 3.89 1.70
N HIS A 63 -10.48 4.39 1.44
CA HIS A 63 -9.81 5.46 2.15
C HIS A 63 -9.33 6.54 1.16
N PRO A 64 -10.26 7.36 0.62
CA PRO A 64 -9.97 8.32 -0.43
C PRO A 64 -8.96 9.41 -0.01
N GLU A 65 -8.69 9.55 1.30
CA GLU A 65 -7.61 10.40 1.83
C GLU A 65 -6.21 10.02 1.33
N TYR A 66 -6.04 8.84 0.74
CA TYR A 66 -4.79 8.37 0.12
C TYR A 66 -4.81 8.39 -1.41
N ALA A 67 -5.92 8.79 -2.04
CA ALA A 67 -6.04 8.77 -3.49
C ALA A 67 -5.04 9.70 -4.18
N ASP A 68 -4.69 10.82 -3.53
CA ASP A 68 -3.65 11.78 -3.96
C ASP A 68 -2.24 11.17 -4.06
N LEU A 69 -1.98 10.06 -3.36
CA LEU A 69 -0.70 9.38 -3.46
C LEU A 69 -0.57 8.56 -4.75
N VAL A 70 -1.67 8.25 -5.44
CA VAL A 70 -1.69 7.35 -6.60
C VAL A 70 -1.78 8.19 -7.88
N PRO A 71 -0.75 8.18 -8.75
CA PRO A 71 -0.83 8.82 -10.06
C PRO A 71 -1.93 8.18 -10.93
N ASP A 72 -2.69 8.98 -11.67
CA ASP A 72 -3.80 8.50 -12.52
C ASP A 72 -3.37 7.41 -13.53
N ASN A 73 -2.11 7.45 -13.95
CA ASN A 73 -1.54 6.59 -14.97
C ASN A 73 -0.48 5.61 -14.44
N TYR A 74 -0.54 5.23 -13.15
CA TYR A 74 0.44 4.28 -12.58
C TYR A 74 0.49 2.93 -13.32
N GLN A 75 -0.56 2.59 -14.07
CA GLN A 75 -0.66 1.35 -14.86
C GLN A 75 0.38 1.29 -15.99
N ASP A 76 0.75 2.44 -16.56
CA ASP A 76 1.76 2.53 -17.61
C ASP A 76 3.16 2.15 -17.10
N GLU A 77 3.35 2.18 -15.77
CA GLU A 77 4.61 1.91 -15.10
C GLU A 77 4.78 0.43 -14.72
N ILE A 78 3.79 -0.41 -15.04
CA ILE A 78 3.77 -1.86 -14.81
C ILE A 78 4.40 -2.61 -16.00
N ALA A 79 4.50 -1.94 -17.16
CA ALA A 79 5.02 -2.48 -18.41
C ALA A 79 6.56 -2.58 -18.45
#